data_AF-A0A7G4RG47-F1
#
_entry.id   AF-A0A7G4RG47-F1
#
_cell.length_a   1.000
_cell.length_b   1.000
_cell.length_c   1.000
_cell.angle_alpha   90.00
_cell.angle_beta   90.00
_cell.angle_gamma   90.00
#
_symmetry.space_group_name_H-M   'P 1'
#
loop_
_entity.id
_entity.type
_entity.pdbx_description
1 polymer ?
#
loop_
_entity_poly.entity_id
_entity_poly.type
_entity_poly.pdbx_seq_one_letter_code
_entity_poly.pdbx_strand_id
1 'polypeptide(L)'
;MRETLPSWRLLNNEMNKLRDLKYLLVICFYVLLLLAFLSIDSENLIIGYDFICLFTILFIVDFLTGIVHFFLDYYPLKTEIIPIYNYRGDRKTERFNYLKKEAFRNYNIIDKISYNFKIHHNKPMHLSKKIYTHLCFETIVPSLLLVCIVFLLKPNQSDLKLILSSTALFICNIQYIHTCVHGRETFVFVRSLITWAQKYHIIYPFKIHAEHHKYISANFCLLTGWGNVVLNPIIKIVLQKTNIRERSGLFLSKY
;
A
#
# COMPACT_ATOMS: atom_id res chain seq x y z
N MET A 1 22.27 -24.61 30.49
CA MET A 1 21.33 -25.24 29.53
C MET A 1 21.42 -24.50 28.21
N ARG A 2 21.87 -25.14 27.13
CA ARG A 2 21.78 -24.58 25.78
C ARG A 2 20.39 -24.94 25.25
N GLU A 3 19.48 -23.99 25.20
CA GLU A 3 18.24 -24.17 24.44
C GLU A 3 18.64 -24.42 22.98
N THR A 4 18.32 -25.60 22.47
CA THR A 4 18.52 -25.96 21.07
C THR A 4 17.58 -25.11 20.24
N LEU A 5 18.13 -24.07 19.60
CA LEU A 5 17.40 -23.26 18.63
C LEU A 5 16.70 -24.19 17.63
N PRO A 6 15.41 -23.98 17.33
CA PRO A 6 14.68 -24.81 16.38
C PRO A 6 15.47 -24.92 15.08
N SER A 7 15.66 -26.16 14.61
CA SER A 7 16.51 -26.42 13.45
C SER A 7 16.03 -25.57 12.26
N TRP A 8 16.97 -24.90 11.58
CA TRP A 8 16.71 -24.02 10.43
C TRP A 8 15.76 -24.61 9.37
N ARG A 9 15.67 -25.94 9.27
CA ARG A 9 14.74 -26.65 8.38
C ARG A 9 13.26 -26.42 8.74
N LEU A 10 12.91 -26.41 10.03
CA LEU A 10 11.52 -26.19 10.47
C LEU A 10 11.05 -24.77 10.13
N LEU A 11 11.92 -23.77 10.36
CA LEU A 11 11.64 -22.37 10.02
C LEU A 11 11.44 -22.17 8.51
N ASN A 12 12.28 -22.81 7.68
CA ASN A 12 12.13 -22.75 6.23
C ASN A 12 10.83 -23.38 5.73
N ASN A 13 10.40 -24.50 6.31
CA ASN A 13 9.14 -25.15 5.94
C ASN A 13 7.92 -24.28 6.27
N GLU A 14 7.88 -23.68 7.46
CA GLU A 14 6.80 -22.77 7.84
C GLU A 14 6.77 -21.50 6.98
N MET A 15 7.94 -20.95 6.63
CA MET A 15 8.03 -19.82 5.70
C MET A 15 7.55 -20.16 4.29
N ASN A 16 7.85 -21.36 3.79
CA ASN A 16 7.36 -21.82 2.49
C ASN A 16 5.84 -21.98 2.50
N LYS A 17 5.26 -22.60 3.54
CA LYS A 17 3.79 -22.71 3.68
C LYS A 17 3.09 -21.35 3.69
N LEU A 18 3.62 -20.39 4.45
CA LEU A 18 3.08 -19.03 4.48
C LEU A 18 3.17 -18.33 3.13
N ARG A 19 4.23 -18.59 2.37
CA ARG A 19 4.38 -18.09 1.01
C ARG A 19 3.32 -18.68 0.09
N ASP A 20 3.11 -19.99 0.13
CA ASP A 20 2.15 -20.69 -0.73
C ASP A 20 0.71 -20.25 -0.42
N LEU A 21 0.38 -20.03 0.86
CA LEU A 21 -0.90 -19.47 1.29
C LEU A 21 -1.15 -18.05 0.72
N LYS A 22 -0.12 -17.19 0.68
CA LYS A 22 -0.24 -15.86 0.09
C LYS A 22 -0.54 -15.91 -1.41
N TYR A 23 0.11 -16.82 -2.13
CA TYR A 23 -0.18 -17.03 -3.56
C TYR A 23 -1.62 -17.48 -3.77
N LEU A 24 -2.05 -18.49 -3.02
CA LEU A 24 -3.42 -19.00 -3.10
C LEU A 24 -4.44 -17.89 -2.81
N LEU A 25 -4.22 -17.08 -1.77
CA LEU A 25 -5.12 -15.99 -1.42
C LEU A 25 -5.24 -14.94 -2.54
N VAL A 26 -4.11 -14.56 -3.16
CA VAL A 26 -4.10 -13.61 -4.28
C VAL A 26 -4.81 -14.19 -5.51
N ILE A 27 -4.58 -15.47 -5.82
CA ILE A 27 -5.29 -16.16 -6.91
C ILE A 27 -6.78 -16.19 -6.64
N CYS A 28 -7.20 -16.63 -5.45
CA CYS A 28 -8.60 -16.66 -5.04
C CYS A 28 -9.25 -15.28 -5.13
N PHE A 29 -8.54 -14.22 -4.70
CA PHE A 29 -9.02 -12.85 -4.85
C PHE A 29 -9.31 -12.50 -6.31
N TYR A 30 -8.38 -12.76 -7.25
CA TYR A 30 -8.61 -12.44 -8.66
C TYR A 30 -9.68 -13.31 -9.31
N VAL A 31 -9.81 -14.58 -8.92
CA VAL A 31 -10.91 -15.45 -9.37
C VAL A 31 -12.25 -14.89 -8.90
N LEU A 32 -12.38 -14.56 -7.62
CA LEU A 32 -13.61 -13.97 -7.07
C LEU A 32 -13.91 -12.60 -7.68
N LEU A 33 -12.89 -11.78 -7.91
CA LEU A 33 -13.04 -10.48 -8.56
C LEU A 33 -13.53 -10.63 -10.00
N LEU A 34 -12.99 -11.60 -10.76
CA LEU A 34 -13.48 -11.91 -12.11
C LEU A 34 -14.94 -12.34 -12.08
N LEU A 35 -15.30 -13.26 -11.17
CA LEU A 35 -16.69 -13.69 -10.99
C LEU A 35 -17.61 -12.52 -10.59
N ALA A 36 -17.12 -11.60 -9.76
CA ALA A 36 -17.86 -10.40 -9.37
C ALA A 36 -18.14 -9.50 -10.58
N PHE A 37 -17.15 -9.29 -11.46
CA PHE A 37 -17.34 -8.57 -12.74
C PHE A 37 -18.29 -9.30 -13.69
N LEU A 38 -18.20 -10.64 -13.79
CA LEU A 38 -19.11 -11.43 -14.62
C LEU A 38 -20.56 -11.44 -14.09
N SER A 39 -20.77 -11.11 -12.81
CA SER A 39 -22.11 -11.00 -12.21
C SER A 39 -22.80 -9.64 -12.47
N ILE A 40 -22.13 -8.73 -13.17
CA ILE A 40 -22.68 -7.44 -13.59
C ILE A 40 -23.52 -7.68 -14.83
N ASP A 41 -24.81 -7.38 -14.72
CA ASP A 41 -25.71 -7.44 -15.86
C ASP A 41 -25.43 -6.25 -16.80
N SER A 42 -24.96 -6.57 -18.01
CA SER A 42 -24.56 -5.60 -19.03
C SER A 42 -25.73 -4.82 -19.62
N GLU A 43 -26.97 -5.33 -19.53
CA GLU A 43 -28.14 -4.60 -20.00
C GLU A 43 -28.41 -3.34 -19.17
N ASN A 44 -27.90 -3.31 -17.94
CA ASN A 44 -28.00 -2.16 -17.04
C ASN A 44 -26.81 -1.18 -17.15
N LEU A 45 -25.81 -1.47 -17.99
CA LEU A 45 -24.63 -0.61 -18.15
C LEU A 45 -24.91 0.49 -19.19
N ILE A 46 -24.70 1.74 -18.76
CA ILE A 46 -24.79 2.93 -19.61
C ILE A 46 -23.38 3.49 -19.73
N ILE A 47 -22.71 3.19 -20.86
CA ILE A 47 -21.28 3.46 -21.09
C ILE A 47 -20.82 4.84 -20.61
N GLY A 48 -21.56 5.91 -20.94
CA GLY A 48 -21.19 7.27 -20.55
C GLY A 48 -21.26 7.51 -19.03
N TYR A 49 -22.31 6.99 -18.39
CA TYR A 49 -22.46 7.07 -16.94
C TYR A 49 -21.42 6.20 -16.21
N ASP A 50 -21.20 4.97 -16.69
CA ASP A 50 -20.22 4.05 -16.11
C ASP A 50 -18.80 4.61 -16.19
N PHE A 51 -18.47 5.27 -17.29
CA PHE A 51 -17.19 5.95 -17.46
C PHE A 51 -17.01 7.06 -16.40
N ILE A 52 -18.02 7.89 -16.19
CA ILE A 52 -17.99 8.94 -15.14
C ILE A 52 -17.86 8.30 -13.75
N CYS A 53 -18.59 7.21 -13.49
CA CYS A 53 -18.48 6.44 -12.25
C CYS A 53 -17.06 5.92 -12.03
N LEU A 54 -16.41 5.35 -13.05
CA LEU A 54 -15.03 4.87 -12.96
C LEU A 54 -14.04 5.99 -12.63
N PHE A 55 -14.16 7.17 -13.25
CA PHE A 55 -13.32 8.32 -12.92
C PHE A 55 -13.55 8.81 -11.49
N THR A 56 -14.81 8.83 -11.06
CA THR A 56 -15.20 9.23 -9.70
C THR A 56 -14.63 8.26 -8.66
N ILE A 57 -14.75 6.95 -8.90
CA ILE A 57 -14.15 5.91 -8.05
C ILE A 57 -12.64 6.10 -8.00
N LEU A 58 -11.99 6.29 -9.16
CA LEU A 58 -10.54 6.43 -9.23
C LEU A 58 -10.08 7.64 -8.40
N PHE A 59 -10.78 8.77 -8.48
CA PHE A 59 -10.54 9.94 -7.64
C PHE A 59 -10.73 9.64 -6.15
N ILE A 60 -11.84 8.99 -5.76
CA ILE A 60 -12.14 8.66 -4.36
C ILE A 60 -11.10 7.72 -3.79
N VAL A 61 -10.75 6.64 -4.51
CA VAL A 61 -9.73 5.68 -4.07
C VAL A 61 -8.38 6.37 -3.97
N ASP A 62 -7.98 7.18 -4.95
CA ASP A 62 -6.74 7.96 -4.89
C ASP A 62 -6.70 8.87 -3.65
N PHE A 63 -7.78 9.62 -3.38
CA PHE A 63 -7.92 10.45 -2.19
C PHE A 63 -7.82 9.66 -0.88
N LEU A 64 -8.51 8.52 -0.77
CA LEU A 64 -8.45 7.64 0.40
C LEU A 64 -7.04 7.08 0.61
N THR A 65 -6.33 6.74 -0.47
CA THR A 65 -4.94 6.29 -0.38
C THR A 65 -4.04 7.40 0.18
N GLY A 66 -4.30 8.65 -0.20
CA GLY A 66 -3.63 9.81 0.37
C GLY A 66 -3.90 10.02 1.86
N ILE A 67 -5.14 9.83 2.32
CA ILE A 67 -5.46 9.88 3.76
C ILE A 67 -4.70 8.81 4.54
N VAL A 68 -4.73 7.57 4.07
CA VAL A 68 -4.03 6.45 4.73
C VAL A 68 -2.52 6.69 4.72
N HIS A 69 -1.97 7.16 3.61
CA HIS A 69 -0.56 7.51 3.51
C HIS A 69 -0.18 8.61 4.50
N PHE A 70 -0.91 9.72 4.53
CA PHE A 70 -0.70 10.79 5.51
C PHE A 70 -0.78 10.26 6.95
N PHE A 71 -1.77 9.43 7.26
CA PHE A 71 -1.89 8.79 8.57
C PHE A 71 -0.65 7.97 8.90
N LEU A 72 -0.19 7.09 8.00
CA LEU A 72 0.96 6.22 8.25
C LEU A 72 2.27 6.98 8.41
N ASP A 73 2.46 8.06 7.65
CA ASP A 73 3.63 8.96 7.76
C ASP A 73 3.67 9.67 9.10
N TYR A 74 2.52 10.12 9.58
CA TYR A 74 2.44 10.93 10.78
C TYR A 74 2.12 10.13 12.04
N TYR A 75 1.78 8.84 11.91
CA TYR A 75 1.57 7.93 13.03
C TYR A 75 2.83 7.86 13.91
N PRO A 76 2.76 8.10 15.22
CA PRO A 76 3.94 8.20 16.07
C PRO A 76 4.68 6.86 16.14
N LEU A 77 6.01 6.90 15.97
CA LEU A 77 6.86 5.75 16.26
C LEU A 77 7.16 5.72 17.77
N LYS A 78 7.05 4.54 18.40
CA LYS A 78 7.47 4.41 19.81
C LYS A 78 9.00 4.52 19.90
N THR A 79 9.51 4.99 21.04
CA THR A 79 10.93 5.32 21.19
C THR A 79 11.86 4.12 20.96
N GLU A 80 11.39 2.90 21.26
CA GLU A 80 12.15 1.66 21.16
C GLU A 80 12.54 1.29 19.72
N ILE A 81 11.80 1.74 18.70
CA ILE A 81 12.13 1.45 17.29
C ILE A 81 13.04 2.49 16.67
N ILE A 82 13.25 3.66 17.30
CA ILE A 82 14.11 4.72 16.75
C ILE A 82 15.52 4.20 16.44
N PRO A 83 16.20 3.41 17.31
CA PRO A 83 17.51 2.85 16.99
C PRO A 83 17.50 1.94 15.75
N ILE A 84 16.41 1.19 15.55
CA ILE A 84 16.23 0.30 14.39
C ILE A 84 15.92 1.07 13.12
N TYR A 85 15.08 2.10 13.23
CA TYR A 85 14.74 3.01 12.15
C TYR A 85 16.00 3.69 11.61
N ASN A 86 16.82 4.23 12.52
CA ASN A 86 18.08 4.91 12.23
C ASN A 86 19.29 3.97 12.04
N TYR A 87 19.10 2.64 12.08
CA TYR A 87 20.20 1.68 11.94
C TYR A 87 20.88 1.78 10.57
N ARG A 88 22.15 2.21 10.58
CA ARG A 88 23.01 2.41 9.40
C ARG A 88 23.81 1.16 8.98
N GLY A 89 23.98 0.19 9.88
CA GLY A 89 24.71 -1.06 9.58
C GLY A 89 23.96 -2.01 8.64
N ASP A 90 24.57 -3.16 8.37
CA ASP A 90 23.94 -4.22 7.57
C ASP A 90 22.74 -4.82 8.31
N ARG A 91 21.56 -4.69 7.69
CA ARG A 91 20.27 -5.19 8.19
C ARG A 91 20.08 -6.70 7.99
N LYS A 92 21.05 -7.39 7.40
CA LYS A 92 21.06 -8.85 7.29
C LYS A 92 21.75 -9.53 8.49
N THR A 93 22.36 -8.76 9.39
CA THR A 93 23.09 -9.29 10.54
C THR A 93 22.16 -9.85 11.61
N GLU A 94 22.63 -10.86 12.36
CA GLU A 94 21.94 -11.39 13.53
C GLU A 94 21.67 -10.30 14.57
N ARG A 95 22.62 -9.38 14.75
CA ARG A 95 22.48 -8.22 15.65
C ARG A 95 21.28 -7.35 15.26
N PHE A 96 21.11 -7.01 13.98
CA PHE A 96 19.95 -6.24 13.54
C PHE A 96 18.64 -7.00 13.77
N ASN A 97 18.61 -8.30 13.46
CA ASN A 97 17.43 -9.14 13.66
C ASN A 97 17.04 -9.26 15.14
N TYR A 98 18.02 -9.38 16.04
CA TYR A 98 17.81 -9.37 17.48
C TYR A 98 17.21 -8.04 17.95
N LEU A 99 17.86 -6.91 17.62
CA LEU A 99 17.37 -5.59 18.00
C LEU A 99 15.96 -5.32 17.43
N LYS A 100 15.70 -5.78 16.20
CA LYS A 100 14.39 -5.66 15.57
C LYS A 100 13.35 -6.47 16.34
N LYS A 101 13.65 -7.74 16.67
CA LYS A 101 12.76 -8.60 17.44
C LYS A 101 12.42 -7.99 18.80
N GLU A 102 13.43 -7.51 19.52
CA GLU A 102 13.26 -6.84 20.82
C GLU A 102 12.39 -5.59 20.69
N ALA A 103 12.70 -4.71 19.74
CA ALA A 103 11.93 -3.48 19.52
C ALA A 103 10.47 -3.76 19.17
N PHE A 104 10.17 -4.82 18.41
CA PHE A 104 8.81 -5.19 18.00
C PHE A 104 8.03 -6.03 19.02
N ARG A 105 8.60 -6.38 20.18
CA ARG A 105 7.96 -7.27 21.16
C ARG A 105 6.60 -6.74 21.64
N ASN A 106 6.47 -5.43 21.79
CA ASN A 106 5.26 -4.76 22.29
C ASN A 106 4.51 -3.96 21.20
N TYR A 107 4.72 -4.32 19.94
CA TYR A 107 4.14 -3.60 18.80
C TYR A 107 2.88 -4.28 18.30
N ASN A 108 1.82 -3.49 18.15
CA ASN A 108 0.60 -3.94 17.50
C ASN A 108 0.78 -3.96 15.97
N ILE A 109 -0.27 -4.34 15.25
CA ILE A 109 -0.24 -4.45 13.78
C ILE A 109 -0.04 -3.07 13.13
N ILE A 110 -0.70 -2.02 13.63
CA ILE A 110 -0.58 -0.66 13.08
C ILE A 110 0.83 -0.12 13.26
N ASP A 111 1.46 -0.33 14.42
CA ASP A 111 2.84 0.09 14.67
C ASP A 111 3.81 -0.57 13.66
N LYS A 112 3.61 -1.86 13.38
CA LYS A 112 4.40 -2.62 12.39
C LYS A 112 4.16 -2.11 10.96
N ILE A 113 2.92 -1.82 10.60
CA ILE A 113 2.57 -1.26 9.29
C ILE A 113 3.19 0.12 9.13
N SER A 114 3.00 1.03 10.10
CA SER A 114 3.57 2.38 10.07
C SER A 114 5.10 2.35 9.99
N TYR A 115 5.79 1.52 10.78
CA TYR A 115 7.24 1.38 10.64
C TYR A 115 7.66 0.91 9.24
N ASN A 116 7.04 -0.16 8.72
CA ASN A 116 7.36 -0.72 7.41
C ASN A 116 7.02 0.24 6.28
N PHE A 117 6.00 1.07 6.50
CA PHE A 117 5.69 2.20 5.65
C PHE A 117 6.84 3.21 5.76
N LYS A 118 7.03 3.91 6.88
CA LYS A 118 8.01 5.00 7.01
C LYS A 118 9.44 4.67 6.60
N ILE A 119 9.90 3.43 6.78
CA ILE A 119 11.26 3.05 6.37
C ILE A 119 11.46 3.17 4.85
N HIS A 120 10.38 3.13 4.08
CA HIS A 120 10.42 3.32 2.63
C HIS A 120 10.84 4.73 2.22
N HIS A 121 10.64 5.78 3.04
CA HIS A 121 11.16 7.12 2.73
C HIS A 121 12.69 7.18 2.79
N ASN A 122 13.29 6.41 3.70
CA ASN A 122 14.75 6.33 3.81
C ASN A 122 15.34 5.40 2.75
N LYS A 123 14.58 4.37 2.34
CA LYS A 123 15.04 3.29 1.46
C LYS A 123 13.95 2.92 0.44
N PRO A 124 13.67 3.78 -0.55
CA PRO A 124 12.57 3.55 -1.51
C PRO A 124 12.76 2.25 -2.30
N MET A 125 14.01 1.89 -2.60
CA MET A 125 14.35 0.64 -3.28
C MET A 125 14.07 -0.64 -2.46
N HIS A 126 13.76 -0.55 -1.17
CA HIS A 126 13.36 -1.73 -0.40
C HIS A 126 11.97 -2.21 -0.82
N LEU A 127 11.09 -1.28 -1.20
CA LEU A 127 9.72 -1.59 -1.61
C LEU A 127 9.71 -2.28 -3.00
N SER A 128 10.55 -1.83 -3.94
CA SER A 128 10.65 -2.41 -5.29
C SER A 128 11.13 -3.87 -5.29
N LYS A 129 11.82 -4.33 -4.25
CA LYS A 129 12.31 -5.71 -4.11
C LYS A 129 11.25 -6.70 -3.61
N LYS A 130 10.11 -6.22 -3.09
CA LYS A 130 9.02 -7.10 -2.61
C LYS A 130 8.31 -7.75 -3.79
N ILE A 131 8.11 -9.07 -3.74
CA ILE A 131 7.29 -9.78 -4.74
C ILE A 131 5.83 -9.28 -4.74
N TYR A 132 5.15 -9.44 -5.87
CA TYR A 132 3.77 -8.96 -6.07
C TYR A 132 2.80 -9.39 -4.96
N THR A 133 2.82 -10.68 -4.60
CA THR A 133 1.92 -11.22 -3.57
C THR A 133 2.14 -10.61 -2.20
N HIS A 134 3.37 -10.20 -1.86
CA HIS A 134 3.64 -9.50 -0.61
C HIS A 134 3.01 -8.11 -0.60
N LEU A 135 3.00 -7.43 -1.76
CA LEU A 135 2.43 -6.08 -1.88
C LEU A 135 0.91 -6.10 -1.81
N CYS A 136 0.27 -7.05 -2.48
CA CYS A 136 -1.18 -7.23 -2.38
C CYS A 136 -1.62 -7.62 -0.97
N PHE A 137 -0.82 -8.41 -0.25
CA PHE A 137 -1.20 -8.91 1.08
C PHE A 137 -1.53 -7.79 2.09
N GLU A 138 -0.90 -6.62 1.96
CA GLU A 138 -1.16 -5.48 2.85
C GLU A 138 -2.57 -4.88 2.65
N THR A 139 -3.20 -5.09 1.49
CA THR A 139 -4.51 -4.55 1.14
C THR A 139 -5.53 -5.59 0.66
N ILE A 140 -5.18 -6.88 0.67
CA ILE A 140 -6.05 -7.94 0.16
C ILE A 140 -7.29 -8.15 1.03
N VAL A 141 -7.18 -8.01 2.35
CA VAL A 141 -8.31 -8.21 3.27
C VAL A 141 -9.43 -7.19 3.01
N PRO A 142 -9.19 -5.86 3.02
CA PRO A 142 -10.25 -4.91 2.69
C PRO A 142 -10.76 -5.08 1.25
N SER A 143 -9.89 -5.44 0.30
CA SER A 143 -10.31 -5.70 -1.09
C SER A 143 -11.25 -6.91 -1.20
N LEU A 144 -10.94 -8.00 -0.50
CA LEU A 144 -11.75 -9.21 -0.47
C LEU A 144 -13.10 -8.94 0.20
N LEU A 145 -13.14 -8.14 1.26
CA LEU A 145 -14.38 -7.73 1.91
C LEU A 145 -15.33 -7.03 0.92
N LEU A 146 -14.81 -6.11 0.10
CA LEU A 146 -15.59 -5.43 -0.94
C LEU A 146 -16.13 -6.43 -1.98
N VAL A 147 -15.32 -7.39 -2.42
CA VAL A 147 -15.75 -8.45 -3.35
C VAL A 147 -16.82 -9.34 -2.72
N CYS A 148 -16.71 -9.69 -1.44
CA CYS A 148 -17.75 -10.45 -0.73
C CYS A 148 -19.07 -9.66 -0.68
N ILE A 149 -19.02 -8.35 -0.44
CA ILE A 149 -20.22 -7.50 -0.47
C ILE A 149 -20.87 -7.52 -1.85
N VAL A 150 -20.11 -7.53 -2.95
CA VAL A 150 -20.66 -7.64 -4.32
C VAL A 150 -21.55 -8.87 -4.48
N PHE A 151 -21.15 -10.02 -3.93
CA PHE A 151 -21.95 -11.25 -4.00
C PHE A 151 -23.21 -11.23 -3.13
N LEU A 152 -23.32 -10.29 -2.19
CA LEU A 152 -24.54 -10.07 -1.41
C LEU A 152 -25.54 -9.11 -2.10
N LEU A 153 -25.12 -8.42 -3.16
CA LEU A 153 -25.96 -7.50 -3.90
C LEU A 153 -26.92 -8.22 -4.84
N LYS A 154 -28.11 -7.64 -5.02
CA LYS A 154 -29.11 -8.15 -5.95
C LYS A 154 -28.62 -8.00 -7.41
N PRO A 155 -29.08 -8.86 -8.34
CA PRO A 155 -28.69 -8.79 -9.75
C PRO A 155 -28.92 -7.41 -10.40
N ASN A 156 -30.01 -6.73 -10.04
CA ASN A 156 -30.37 -5.41 -10.59
C ASN A 156 -29.52 -4.24 -10.03
N GLN A 157 -28.46 -4.51 -9.27
CA GLN A 157 -27.57 -3.48 -8.70
C GLN A 157 -26.22 -3.42 -9.44
N SER A 158 -26.23 -3.55 -10.78
CA SER A 158 -25.03 -3.58 -11.63
C SER A 158 -24.04 -2.45 -11.34
N ASP A 159 -24.51 -1.20 -11.20
CA ASP A 159 -23.66 -0.03 -10.93
C ASP A 159 -22.86 -0.20 -9.64
N LEU A 160 -23.52 -0.63 -8.56
CA LEU A 160 -22.87 -0.80 -7.27
C LEU A 160 -21.88 -1.97 -7.30
N LYS A 161 -22.21 -3.04 -8.02
CA LYS A 161 -21.27 -4.14 -8.26
C LYS A 161 -20.03 -3.66 -9.02
N LEU A 162 -20.20 -2.86 -10.08
CA LEU A 162 -19.11 -2.26 -10.83
C LEU A 162 -18.25 -1.36 -9.94
N ILE A 163 -18.89 -0.51 -9.12
CA ILE A 163 -18.22 0.40 -8.19
C ILE A 163 -17.35 -0.38 -7.19
N LEU A 164 -17.92 -1.37 -6.50
CA LEU A 164 -17.22 -2.11 -5.47
C LEU A 164 -16.13 -3.02 -6.04
N SER A 165 -16.37 -3.72 -7.16
CA SER A 165 -15.36 -4.53 -7.85
C SER A 165 -14.18 -3.69 -8.32
N SER A 166 -14.44 -2.53 -8.94
CA SER A 166 -13.39 -1.60 -9.39
C SER A 166 -12.60 -1.05 -8.21
N THR A 167 -13.29 -0.66 -7.13
CA THR A 167 -12.66 -0.21 -5.88
C THR A 167 -11.75 -1.28 -5.29
N ALA A 168 -12.23 -2.53 -5.21
CA ALA A 168 -11.44 -3.67 -4.72
C ALA A 168 -10.20 -3.91 -5.59
N LEU A 169 -10.33 -3.83 -6.91
CA LEU A 169 -9.22 -3.95 -7.85
C LEU A 169 -8.14 -2.89 -7.57
N PHE A 170 -8.51 -1.62 -7.45
CA PHE A 170 -7.55 -0.54 -7.22
C PHE A 170 -6.88 -0.62 -5.85
N ILE A 171 -7.64 -0.90 -4.78
CA ILE A 171 -7.10 -1.04 -3.42
C ILE A 171 -6.09 -2.20 -3.34
N CYS A 172 -6.39 -3.36 -3.94
CA CYS A 172 -5.49 -4.51 -3.92
C CYS A 172 -4.15 -4.23 -4.65
N ASN A 173 -4.19 -3.36 -5.65
CA ASN A 173 -3.04 -3.03 -6.49
C ASN A 173 -2.25 -1.79 -6.05
N ILE A 174 -2.70 -1.05 -5.02
CA ILE A 174 -2.12 0.25 -4.65
C ILE A 174 -0.62 0.16 -4.37
N GLN A 175 -0.20 -0.83 -3.58
CA GLN A 175 1.20 -0.99 -3.21
C GLN A 175 2.04 -1.39 -4.43
N TYR A 176 1.50 -2.19 -5.34
CA TYR A 176 2.18 -2.54 -6.58
C TYR A 176 2.40 -1.31 -7.46
N ILE A 177 1.37 -0.48 -7.66
CA ILE A 177 1.46 0.77 -8.42
C ILE A 177 2.49 1.69 -7.76
N HIS A 178 2.45 1.87 -6.44
CA HIS A 178 3.44 2.64 -5.69
C HIS A 178 4.87 2.13 -5.90
N THR A 179 5.08 0.81 -5.95
CA THR A 179 6.42 0.25 -6.26
C THR A 179 6.87 0.57 -7.67
N CYS A 180 5.94 0.58 -8.63
CA CYS A 180 6.25 0.88 -10.03
C CYS A 180 6.60 2.36 -10.21
N VAL A 181 5.95 3.25 -9.46
CA VAL A 181 6.32 4.68 -9.41
C VAL A 181 7.77 4.85 -8.98
N HIS A 182 8.26 4.02 -8.04
CA HIS A 182 9.67 3.98 -7.64
C HIS A 182 10.62 3.32 -8.66
N GLY A 183 10.18 3.03 -9.88
CA GLY A 183 11.04 2.46 -10.92
C GLY A 183 11.39 0.98 -10.69
N ARG A 184 10.49 0.22 -10.07
CA ARG A 184 10.66 -1.22 -9.88
C ARG A 184 11.00 -1.94 -11.20
N GLU A 185 11.91 -2.90 -11.11
CA GLU A 185 12.11 -3.94 -12.12
C GLU A 185 10.84 -4.80 -12.24
N THR A 186 10.04 -4.47 -13.26
CA THR A 186 8.82 -5.19 -13.64
C THR A 186 9.01 -5.76 -15.05
N PHE A 187 8.07 -6.60 -15.49
CA PHE A 187 8.02 -7.01 -16.89
C PHE A 187 8.05 -5.79 -17.81
N VAL A 188 8.81 -5.87 -18.91
CA VAL A 188 9.01 -4.76 -19.86
C VAL A 188 7.69 -4.14 -20.28
N PHE A 189 6.68 -4.98 -20.55
CA PHE A 189 5.33 -4.53 -20.90
C PHE A 189 4.69 -3.65 -19.81
N VAL A 190 4.69 -4.09 -18.55
CA VAL A 190 4.10 -3.35 -17.43
C VAL A 190 4.84 -2.03 -17.21
N ARG A 191 6.17 -2.06 -17.30
CA ARG A 191 7.00 -0.84 -17.21
C ARG A 191 6.63 0.16 -18.30
N SER A 192 6.49 -0.28 -19.54
CA SER A 192 6.10 0.57 -20.66
C SER A 192 4.72 1.18 -20.44
N LEU A 193 3.75 0.37 -19.99
CA LEU A 193 2.40 0.85 -19.69
C LEU A 193 2.39 1.91 -18.58
N ILE A 194 3.12 1.69 -17.48
CA ILE A 194 3.19 2.65 -16.38
C ILE A 194 3.94 3.92 -16.80
N THR A 195 5.03 3.80 -17.55
CA THR A 195 5.77 4.96 -18.07
C THR A 195 4.87 5.81 -18.98
N TRP A 196 4.11 5.15 -19.87
CA TRP A 196 3.12 5.80 -20.72
C TRP A 196 2.04 6.49 -19.87
N ALA A 197 1.46 5.79 -18.90
CA ALA A 197 0.41 6.36 -18.05
C ALA A 197 0.91 7.54 -17.19
N GLN A 198 2.17 7.50 -16.73
CA GLN A 198 2.81 8.61 -16.02
C GLN A 198 3.07 9.81 -16.94
N LYS A 199 3.47 9.58 -18.21
CA LYS A 199 3.67 10.64 -19.21
C LYS A 199 2.39 11.45 -19.44
N TYR A 200 1.23 10.80 -19.41
CA TYR A 200 -0.07 11.44 -19.59
C TYR A 200 -0.79 11.78 -18.27
N HIS A 201 -0.09 11.73 -17.13
CA HIS A 201 -0.67 12.04 -15.81
C HIS A 201 -1.92 11.22 -15.44
N ILE A 202 -2.05 10.03 -16.02
CA ILE A 202 -3.07 9.03 -15.65
C ILE A 202 -2.63 8.34 -14.36
N ILE A 203 -1.35 7.99 -14.27
CA ILE A 203 -0.71 7.50 -13.05
C ILE A 203 0.18 8.58 -12.48
N TYR A 204 0.25 8.62 -11.16
CA TYR A 204 1.04 9.55 -10.39
C TYR A 204 2.53 9.52 -10.80
N PRO A 205 3.09 10.65 -11.31
CA PRO A 205 4.47 10.70 -11.79
C PRO A 205 5.50 10.58 -10.66
N PHE A 206 6.62 9.89 -10.94
CA PHE A 206 7.72 9.75 -9.97
C PHE A 206 8.26 11.08 -9.46
N LYS A 207 8.36 12.12 -10.32
CA LYS A 207 8.87 13.45 -9.91
C LYS A 207 8.06 14.04 -8.76
N ILE A 208 6.74 13.95 -8.83
CA ILE A 208 5.85 14.49 -7.78
C ILE A 208 5.96 13.65 -6.50
N HIS A 209 6.07 12.33 -6.65
CA HIS A 209 6.32 11.44 -5.51
C HIS A 209 7.68 11.69 -4.84
N ALA A 210 8.72 12.02 -5.62
CA ALA A 210 10.03 12.34 -5.08
C ALA A 210 10.01 13.63 -4.23
N GLU A 211 9.17 14.61 -4.59
CA GLU A 211 8.93 15.79 -3.74
C GLU A 211 8.29 15.40 -2.41
N HIS A 212 7.34 14.47 -2.43
CA HIS A 212 6.76 13.91 -1.22
C HIS A 212 7.84 13.25 -0.35
N HIS A 213 8.72 12.42 -0.91
CA HIS A 213 9.85 11.83 -0.18
C HIS A 213 10.81 12.87 0.42
N LYS A 214 10.98 14.01 -0.27
CA LYS A 214 11.87 15.09 0.18
C LYS A 214 11.29 15.89 1.34
N TYR A 215 10.01 16.24 1.26
CA TYR A 215 9.36 17.22 2.14
C TYR A 215 8.31 16.65 3.09
N ILE A 216 7.77 15.46 2.81
CA ILE A 216 6.77 14.71 3.59
C ILE A 216 5.60 15.60 4.07
N SER A 217 5.15 16.53 3.23
CA SER A 217 4.13 17.53 3.62
C SER A 217 3.07 17.77 2.55
N ALA A 218 3.20 17.12 1.40
CA ALA A 218 2.25 17.18 0.29
C ALA A 218 2.32 15.88 -0.52
N ASN A 219 1.35 15.75 -1.43
CA ASN A 219 1.31 14.76 -2.49
C ASN A 219 1.30 13.30 -1.99
N PHE A 220 0.33 13.00 -1.12
CA PHE A 220 0.19 11.70 -0.45
C PHE A 220 -0.57 10.66 -1.28
N CYS A 221 -1.40 11.07 -2.24
CA CYS A 221 -2.16 10.11 -3.05
C CYS A 221 -1.24 9.25 -3.94
N LEU A 222 -1.56 7.96 -4.07
CA LEU A 222 -0.64 6.93 -4.60
C LEU A 222 -1.03 6.35 -5.98
N LEU A 223 -2.22 6.66 -6.52
CA LEU A 223 -2.68 6.14 -7.82
C LEU A 223 -2.45 7.15 -8.94
N THR A 224 -3.26 8.20 -8.96
CA THR A 224 -3.29 9.22 -10.02
C THR A 224 -2.70 10.54 -9.53
N GLY A 225 -2.81 10.79 -8.22
CA GLY A 225 -2.45 12.06 -7.61
C GLY A 225 -3.55 13.12 -7.69
N TRP A 226 -4.67 12.84 -8.35
CA TRP A 226 -5.77 13.80 -8.51
C TRP A 226 -6.39 14.20 -7.17
N GLY A 227 -6.46 13.26 -6.22
CA GLY A 227 -6.97 13.53 -4.87
C GLY A 227 -6.16 14.58 -4.10
N ASN A 228 -4.89 14.82 -4.51
CA ASN A 228 -4.03 15.81 -3.86
C ASN A 228 -4.53 17.25 -4.00
N VAL A 229 -5.34 17.57 -5.01
CA VAL A 229 -5.93 18.91 -5.18
C VAL A 229 -6.79 19.30 -3.96
N VAL A 230 -7.48 18.32 -3.38
CA VAL A 230 -8.29 18.50 -2.17
C VAL A 230 -7.46 18.21 -0.92
N LEU A 231 -6.65 17.16 -0.94
CA LEU A 231 -5.95 16.68 0.24
C LEU A 231 -4.79 17.61 0.68
N ASN A 232 -4.05 18.22 -0.24
CA ASN A 232 -2.93 19.10 0.10
C ASN A 232 -3.36 20.32 0.94
N PRO A 233 -4.42 21.09 0.59
CA PRO A 233 -4.95 22.14 1.45
C PRO A 233 -5.34 21.67 2.86
N ILE A 234 -6.02 20.52 2.96
CA ILE A 234 -6.45 19.94 4.24
C ILE A 234 -5.24 19.62 5.11
N ILE A 235 -4.25 18.92 4.55
CA ILE A 235 -3.03 18.54 5.26
C ILE A 235 -2.24 19.77 5.67
N LYS A 236 -2.14 20.79 4.82
CA LYS A 236 -1.48 22.06 5.18
C LYS A 236 -2.11 22.67 6.45
N ILE A 237 -3.44 22.70 6.54
CA ILE A 237 -4.16 23.20 7.72
C ILE A 237 -3.86 22.33 8.94
N VAL A 238 -3.92 21.00 8.80
CA VAL A 238 -3.64 20.05 9.91
C VAL A 238 -2.21 20.23 10.43
N LEU A 239 -1.22 20.34 9.53
CA LEU A 239 0.18 20.51 9.90
C LEU A 239 0.48 21.88 10.51
N GLN A 240 -0.31 22.91 10.18
CA GLN A 240 -0.18 24.25 10.81
C GLN A 240 -0.84 24.30 12.18
N LYS A 241 -1.90 23.54 12.42
CA LYS A 241 -2.70 23.59 13.66
C LYS A 241 -2.31 22.52 14.68
N THR A 242 -1.40 21.61 14.36
CA THR A 242 -1.04 20.49 15.23
C THR A 242 0.46 20.27 15.31
N ASN A 243 0.93 19.74 16.44
CA ASN A 243 2.34 19.35 16.62
C ASN A 243 2.63 17.93 16.11
N ILE A 244 1.85 17.44 15.14
CA ILE A 244 1.96 16.05 14.67
C ILE A 244 3.31 15.76 13.99
N ARG A 245 3.97 16.79 13.44
CA ARG A 245 5.34 16.70 12.90
C ARG A 245 6.33 16.22 13.95
N GLU A 246 6.32 16.84 15.12
CA GLU A 246 7.24 16.51 16.23
C GLU A 246 7.01 15.09 16.75
N ARG A 247 5.75 14.67 16.82
CA ARG A 247 5.36 13.34 17.33
C ARG A 247 5.65 12.19 16.36
N SER A 248 5.72 12.48 15.06
CA SER A 248 5.87 11.44 14.02
C SER A 248 7.23 10.73 14.05
N GLY A 249 8.26 11.36 14.62
CA GLY A 249 9.64 10.86 14.58
C GLY A 249 10.30 10.89 13.20
N LEU A 250 9.61 11.37 12.14
CA LEU A 250 10.14 11.45 10.77
C LEU A 250 11.31 12.42 10.62
N PHE A 251 11.43 13.40 11.52
CA PHE A 251 12.48 14.42 11.48
C PHE A 251 13.73 14.06 12.27
N LEU A 252 13.73 12.90 12.95
CA LEU A 252 14.86 12.44 13.78
C LEU A 252 16.00 11.76 12.98
N SER A 253 15.91 11.71 11.65
CA SER A 253 16.91 11.04 10.79
C SER A 253 17.76 11.97 9.92
N LYS A 254 17.49 13.28 9.93
CA LYS A 254 18.25 14.28 9.14
C LYS A 254 19.39 14.98 9.91
N TYR A 255 19.62 14.57 11.16
CA TYR A 255 20.77 14.97 12.00
C TYR A 255 21.48 13.71 12.50
#